data_AF-A0AAW5IT53-F1
#
_entry.id   AF-A0AAW5IT53-F1
#
_cell.length_a   1.000
_cell.length_b   1.000
_cell.length_c   1.000
_cell.angle_alpha   90.00
_cell.angle_beta   90.00
_cell.angle_gamma   90.00
#
_symmetry.space_group_name_H-M   'P 1'
#
loop_
_entity.id
_entity.type
_entity.pdbx_description
1 polymer ?
#
loop_
_entity_poly.entity_id
_entity_poly.type
_entity_poly.pdbx_seq_one_letter_code
_entity_poly.pdbx_strand_id
1 'polypeptide(L)'
;MTLVDETEVLAVYKAISPVLLLLWIRNYDLIKLSKGPVVICCILMTMLFFLILYYPQLEAPIYYWQAAAGFPIIINHRTFLGISMFVMYLKSYVAFVFIIAYYFYVVFSGVHRNILTFIYLFFICFAFSVSGTRSTMLLPTFMLIIVGYITSANKKYAKYILYPIIFVIGLAFIILLIALISDTGEASNAVKYGHIPSYIQLFEEHPEYILIGQGPGAFMYSEGFNKVVFKTEWTYLELVRNYGLFSLIIIGVFAKPLITMWKHRRDAFCKCMFFAYLSYLLIAGTNPLLLSSTGMIVLLMAYSYEESITSQDVNKQQK
;
A
#
# COMPACT_ATOMS: atom_id res chain seq x y z
N MET A 1 30.33 18.22 5.88
CA MET A 1 29.53 17.71 7.01
C MET A 1 28.09 17.75 6.55
N THR A 2 27.48 16.60 6.27
CA THR A 2 26.07 16.54 5.85
C THR A 2 25.20 16.97 7.02
N LEU A 3 24.33 17.96 6.80
CA LEU A 3 23.29 18.30 7.76
C LEU A 3 22.33 17.09 7.84
N VAL A 4 21.98 16.70 9.05
CA VAL A 4 21.07 15.57 9.32
C VAL A 4 20.00 16.05 10.28
N ASP A 5 18.75 15.70 9.98
CA ASP A 5 17.63 15.95 10.89
C ASP A 5 17.54 14.84 11.95
N GLU A 6 17.91 15.15 13.19
CA GLU A 6 17.87 14.20 14.32
C GLU A 6 16.45 13.68 14.59
N THR A 7 15.43 14.50 14.34
CA THR A 7 14.03 14.11 14.57
C THR A 7 13.56 13.10 13.55
N GLU A 8 13.96 13.25 12.27
CA GLU A 8 13.67 12.25 11.23
C GLU A 8 14.45 10.96 11.47
N VAL A 9 15.72 11.04 11.90
CA VAL A 9 16.48 9.84 12.28
C VAL A 9 15.75 9.04 13.36
N LEU A 10 15.29 9.71 14.42
CA LEU A 10 14.49 9.08 15.46
C LEU A 10 13.15 8.54 14.92
N ALA A 11 12.50 9.26 14.00
CA ALA A 11 11.26 8.84 13.38
C ALA A 11 11.44 7.55 12.56
N VAL A 12 12.55 7.41 11.81
CA VAL A 12 12.89 6.20 11.06
C VAL A 12 13.08 5.01 12.01
N TYR A 13 13.83 5.17 13.11
CA TYR A 13 13.98 4.09 14.09
C TYR A 13 12.65 3.69 14.75
N LYS A 14 11.81 4.67 15.11
CA LYS A 14 10.46 4.41 15.64
C LYS A 14 9.61 3.66 14.62
N ALA A 15 9.68 4.04 13.34
CA ALA A 15 8.93 3.41 12.27
C ALA A 15 9.33 1.95 12.02
N ILE A 16 10.61 1.62 12.20
CA ILE A 16 11.16 0.27 12.01
C ILE A 16 10.95 -0.62 13.24
N SER A 17 10.70 -0.05 14.43
CA SER A 17 10.51 -0.81 15.67
C SER A 17 9.56 -2.01 15.60
N PRO A 18 8.44 -2.01 14.82
CA PRO A 18 7.58 -3.18 14.71
C PRO A 18 8.27 -4.41 14.10
N VAL A 19 9.37 -4.24 13.35
CA VAL A 19 10.17 -5.34 12.79
C VAL A 19 10.68 -6.29 13.87
N LEU A 20 10.88 -5.82 15.11
CA LEU A 20 11.25 -6.69 16.23
C LEU A 20 10.22 -7.81 16.48
N LEU A 21 8.95 -7.57 16.13
CA LEU A 21 7.89 -8.57 16.23
C LEU A 21 8.04 -9.74 15.24
N LEU A 22 8.94 -9.63 14.24
CA LEU A 22 9.28 -10.76 13.36
C LEU A 22 9.76 -11.99 14.16
N LEU A 23 10.41 -11.78 15.30
CA LEU A 23 10.89 -12.87 16.15
C LEU A 23 9.74 -13.69 16.76
N TRP A 24 8.55 -13.10 16.91
CA TRP A 24 7.36 -13.74 17.48
C TRP A 24 6.28 -14.07 16.44
N ILE A 25 6.53 -13.76 15.17
CA ILE A 25 5.51 -13.83 14.11
C ILE A 25 5.00 -15.26 13.87
N ARG A 26 5.81 -16.27 14.19
CA ARG A 26 5.48 -17.70 14.09
C ARG A 26 4.27 -18.10 14.93
N ASN A 27 3.98 -17.34 15.99
CA ASN A 27 2.91 -17.66 16.94
C ASN A 27 1.56 -17.02 16.56
N TYR A 28 1.55 -16.11 15.58
CA TYR A 28 0.37 -15.29 15.28
C TYR A 28 0.07 -15.28 13.78
N ASP A 29 -1.17 -15.59 13.41
CA ASP A 29 -1.73 -15.33 12.08
C ASP A 29 -2.26 -13.89 12.03
N LEU A 30 -1.41 -12.97 11.59
CA LEU A 30 -1.75 -11.55 11.52
C LEU A 30 -2.81 -11.26 10.47
N ILE A 31 -2.89 -12.04 9.39
CA ILE A 31 -3.93 -11.86 8.37
C ILE A 31 -5.29 -12.17 9.00
N LYS A 32 -5.41 -13.26 9.77
CA LYS A 32 -6.64 -13.60 10.48
C LYS A 32 -6.99 -12.56 11.55
N LEU A 33 -6.01 -12.12 12.33
CA LEU A 33 -6.20 -11.14 13.40
C LEU A 33 -6.65 -9.77 12.85
N SER A 34 -6.15 -9.39 11.67
CA SER A 34 -6.41 -8.07 11.08
C SER A 34 -7.79 -7.95 10.40
N LYS A 35 -8.51 -9.05 10.15
CA LYS A 35 -9.83 -9.01 9.49
C LYS A 35 -10.83 -8.10 10.21
N GLY A 36 -10.97 -8.28 11.53
CA GLY A 36 -11.90 -7.51 12.36
C GLY A 36 -11.57 -6.01 12.38
N PRO A 37 -10.35 -5.63 12.82
CA PRO A 37 -9.92 -4.23 12.86
C PRO A 37 -10.07 -3.50 11.53
N VAL A 38 -9.69 -4.14 10.41
CA VAL A 38 -9.81 -3.53 9.07
C VAL A 38 -11.26 -3.21 8.72
N VAL A 39 -12.17 -4.17 8.92
CA VAL A 39 -13.60 -3.98 8.64
C VAL A 39 -14.17 -2.86 9.52
N ILE A 40 -13.85 -2.86 10.82
CA ILE A 40 -14.29 -1.82 11.75
C ILE A 40 -13.79 -0.44 11.28
N CYS A 41 -12.51 -0.31 10.93
CA CYS A 41 -11.96 0.94 10.40
C CYS A 41 -12.69 1.39 9.13
N CYS A 42 -12.92 0.50 8.15
CA CYS A 42 -13.63 0.87 6.93
C CYS A 42 -15.09 1.29 7.17
N ILE A 43 -15.79 0.62 8.09
CA ILE A 43 -17.15 1.02 8.50
C ILE A 43 -17.14 2.39 9.14
N LEU A 44 -16.29 2.62 10.15
CA LEU A 44 -16.19 3.90 10.85
C LEU A 44 -15.86 5.05 9.89
N MET A 45 -14.92 4.83 8.97
CA MET A 45 -14.54 5.83 7.98
C MET A 45 -15.67 6.12 6.98
N THR A 46 -16.41 5.10 6.57
CA THR A 46 -17.59 5.28 5.71
C THR A 46 -18.67 6.07 6.44
N MET A 47 -18.96 5.74 7.69
CA MET A 47 -19.92 6.46 8.52
C MET A 47 -19.52 7.92 8.74
N LEU A 48 -18.24 8.17 9.05
CA LEU A 48 -17.70 9.52 9.24
C LEU A 48 -17.78 10.34 7.94
N PHE A 49 -17.48 9.72 6.79
CA PHE A 49 -17.61 10.36 5.49
C PHE A 49 -19.05 10.83 5.23
N PHE A 50 -20.05 9.96 5.42
CA PHE A 50 -21.45 10.34 5.25
C PHE A 50 -21.91 11.37 6.29
N LEU A 51 -21.40 11.31 7.53
CA LEU A 51 -21.70 12.28 8.57
C LEU A 51 -21.25 13.69 8.17
N ILE A 52 -20.04 13.84 7.61
CA ILE A 52 -19.55 15.14 7.13
C ILE A 52 -20.32 15.60 5.90
N LEU A 53 -20.67 14.70 4.98
CA LEU A 53 -21.51 15.07 3.83
C LEU A 53 -22.88 15.62 4.27
N TYR A 54 -23.46 15.07 5.34
CA TYR A 54 -24.74 15.52 5.86
C TYR A 54 -24.61 16.78 6.74
N TYR A 55 -23.52 16.90 7.50
CA TYR A 55 -23.20 18.06 8.34
C TYR A 55 -21.84 18.67 7.93
N PRO A 56 -21.81 19.52 6.89
CA PRO A 56 -20.56 20.14 6.41
C PRO A 56 -19.82 20.97 7.47
N GLN A 57 -20.52 21.42 8.52
CA GLN A 57 -19.92 22.16 9.63
C GLN A 57 -18.89 21.33 10.41
N LEU A 58 -18.92 20.00 10.30
CA LEU A 58 -17.97 19.10 10.95
C LEU A 58 -16.62 19.03 10.23
N GLU A 59 -16.54 19.46 8.98
CA GLU A 59 -15.30 19.37 8.20
C GLU A 59 -14.16 20.21 8.82
N ALA A 60 -14.42 21.49 9.09
CA ALA A 60 -13.40 22.40 9.61
C ALA A 60 -12.84 21.97 10.98
N PRO A 61 -13.66 21.61 11.99
CA PRO A 61 -13.16 21.08 13.25
C PRO A 61 -12.26 19.85 13.08
N ILE A 62 -12.64 18.90 12.22
CA ILE A 62 -11.86 17.67 12.01
C ILE A 62 -10.58 17.98 11.24
N TYR A 63 -10.61 18.90 10.28
CA TYR A 63 -9.41 19.37 9.57
C TYR A 63 -8.40 20.04 10.51
N TYR A 64 -8.84 20.95 11.37
CA TYR A 64 -7.96 21.58 12.36
C TYR A 64 -7.43 20.59 13.39
N TRP A 65 -8.27 19.64 13.81
CA TRP A 65 -7.86 18.59 14.73
C TRP A 65 -6.81 17.65 14.10
N GLN A 66 -6.99 17.27 12.83
CA GLN A 66 -5.99 16.54 12.07
C GLN A 66 -4.65 17.29 12.06
N ALA A 67 -4.67 18.59 11.74
CA ALA A 67 -3.46 19.40 11.64
C ALA A 67 -2.73 19.55 13.00
N ALA A 68 -3.49 19.66 14.10
CA ALA A 68 -2.93 19.85 15.44
C ALA A 68 -2.48 18.54 16.12
N ALA A 69 -3.26 17.47 16.01
CA ALA A 69 -3.01 16.21 16.72
C ALA A 69 -2.20 15.19 15.92
N GLY A 70 -1.91 15.47 14.64
CA GLY A 70 -1.26 14.50 13.74
C GLY A 70 -2.09 13.23 13.55
N PHE A 71 -3.41 13.37 13.58
CA PHE A 71 -4.34 12.23 13.58
C PHE A 71 -4.23 11.44 12.27
N PRO A 72 -4.39 10.10 12.27
CA PRO A 72 -4.21 9.27 11.07
C PRO A 72 -5.28 9.47 9.99
N ILE A 73 -6.36 10.21 10.27
CA ILE A 73 -7.40 10.55 9.29
C ILE A 73 -6.94 11.78 8.50
N ILE A 74 -6.97 11.68 7.18
CA ILE A 74 -6.65 12.77 6.27
C ILE A 74 -7.94 13.21 5.58
N ILE A 75 -8.27 14.50 5.71
CA ILE A 75 -9.35 15.18 5.02
C ILE A 75 -8.77 16.17 4.02
N ASN A 76 -9.32 16.17 2.81
CA ASN A 76 -8.97 17.16 1.80
C ASN A 76 -10.07 17.27 0.73
N HIS A 77 -10.01 18.32 -0.08
CA HIS A 77 -10.68 18.41 -1.36
C HIS A 77 -9.65 18.20 -2.47
N ARG A 78 -9.87 17.20 -3.32
CA ARG A 78 -8.96 16.89 -4.42
C ARG A 78 -9.70 16.92 -5.74
N THR A 79 -9.05 17.50 -6.75
CA THR A 79 -9.55 17.52 -8.11
C THR A 79 -8.89 16.40 -8.91
N PHE A 80 -9.69 15.47 -9.43
CA PHE A 80 -9.24 14.42 -10.35
C PHE A 80 -9.94 14.60 -11.68
N LEU A 81 -9.20 14.66 -12.80
CA LEU A 81 -9.77 14.81 -14.14
C LEU A 81 -10.77 15.99 -14.25
N GLY A 82 -10.49 17.09 -13.54
CA GLY A 82 -11.33 18.29 -13.49
C GLY A 82 -12.53 18.24 -12.52
N ILE A 83 -12.78 17.12 -11.84
CA ILE A 83 -13.88 16.97 -10.87
C ILE A 83 -13.32 17.12 -9.45
N SER A 84 -13.82 18.12 -8.71
CA SER A 84 -13.50 18.27 -7.28
C SER A 84 -14.32 17.30 -6.44
N MET A 85 -13.65 16.49 -5.64
CA MET A 85 -14.28 15.56 -4.71
C MET A 85 -13.75 15.75 -3.30
N PHE A 86 -14.66 15.66 -2.33
CA PHE A 86 -14.31 15.54 -0.92
C PHE A 86 -13.70 14.16 -0.68
N VAL A 87 -12.50 14.13 -0.10
CA VAL A 87 -11.77 12.88 0.18
C VAL A 87 -11.47 12.75 1.66
N MET A 88 -11.68 11.53 2.15
CA MET A 88 -11.37 11.18 3.54
C MET A 88 -10.81 9.77 3.60
N TYR A 89 -9.66 9.59 4.24
CA TYR A 89 -9.03 8.28 4.35
C TYR A 89 -8.10 8.16 5.55
N LEU A 90 -7.84 6.92 5.99
CA LEU A 90 -6.76 6.65 6.94
C LEU A 90 -5.43 6.54 6.19
N LYS A 91 -4.39 7.15 6.74
CA LYS A 91 -3.01 7.01 6.25
C LYS A 91 -2.57 5.54 6.13
N SER A 92 -3.13 4.66 6.98
CA SER A 92 -2.81 3.23 7.03
C SER A 92 -3.59 2.34 6.06
N TYR A 93 -4.47 2.88 5.20
CA TYR A 93 -5.27 2.06 4.28
C TYR A 93 -4.44 1.11 3.42
N VAL A 94 -3.25 1.52 2.98
CA VAL A 94 -2.38 0.66 2.16
C VAL A 94 -2.02 -0.65 2.88
N ALA A 95 -2.06 -0.69 4.21
CA ALA A 95 -1.84 -1.92 4.97
C ALA A 95 -2.98 -2.95 4.86
N PHE A 96 -4.17 -2.54 4.44
CA PHE A 96 -5.33 -3.45 4.39
C PHE A 96 -5.34 -4.33 3.13
N VAL A 97 -4.29 -4.26 2.30
CA VAL A 97 -4.16 -4.96 1.01
C VAL A 97 -4.42 -6.46 1.08
N PHE A 98 -3.88 -7.15 2.10
CA PHE A 98 -4.08 -8.59 2.29
C PHE A 98 -5.54 -8.92 2.62
N ILE A 99 -6.20 -8.05 3.38
CA ILE A 99 -7.59 -8.24 3.80
C ILE A 99 -8.55 -8.01 2.64
N ILE A 100 -8.27 -6.99 1.80
CA ILE A 100 -9.01 -6.77 0.55
C ILE A 100 -8.92 -8.03 -0.34
N ALA A 101 -7.70 -8.53 -0.58
CA ALA A 101 -7.49 -9.71 -1.39
C ALA A 101 -8.17 -10.95 -0.80
N TYR A 102 -8.17 -11.10 0.53
CA TYR A 102 -8.88 -12.17 1.24
C TYR A 102 -10.39 -12.11 1.01
N TYR A 103 -11.04 -10.96 1.19
CA TYR A 103 -12.49 -10.84 1.01
C TYR A 103 -12.92 -11.05 -0.45
N PHE A 104 -12.14 -10.55 -1.42
CA PHE A 104 -12.37 -10.88 -2.83
C PHE A 104 -12.23 -12.38 -3.07
N TYR A 105 -11.20 -13.02 -2.51
CA TYR A 105 -10.98 -14.46 -2.69
C TYR A 105 -12.14 -15.28 -2.12
N VAL A 106 -12.64 -14.95 -0.93
CA VAL A 106 -13.81 -15.62 -0.32
C VAL A 106 -15.05 -15.48 -1.20
N VAL A 107 -15.31 -14.29 -1.75
CA VAL A 107 -16.46 -14.05 -2.64
C VAL A 107 -16.37 -14.86 -3.93
N PHE A 108 -15.22 -14.84 -4.61
CA PHE A 108 -15.04 -15.53 -5.89
C PHE A 108 -14.87 -17.05 -5.75
N SER A 109 -14.20 -17.52 -4.69
CA SER A 109 -14.01 -18.95 -4.45
C SER A 109 -15.32 -19.61 -4.01
N GLY A 110 -16.11 -18.91 -3.20
CA GLY A 110 -17.34 -19.41 -2.57
C GLY A 110 -17.09 -20.12 -1.24
N VAL A 111 -15.83 -20.23 -0.81
CA VAL A 111 -15.43 -20.91 0.42
C VAL A 111 -15.65 -19.98 1.61
N HIS A 112 -16.48 -20.37 2.59
CA HIS A 112 -16.90 -19.54 3.74
C HIS A 112 -17.66 -18.24 3.37
N ARG A 113 -18.33 -18.24 2.21
CA ARG A 113 -19.06 -17.08 1.70
C ARG A 113 -20.41 -16.91 2.42
N ASN A 114 -20.56 -15.83 3.17
CA ASN A 114 -21.81 -15.45 3.83
C ASN A 114 -22.27 -14.05 3.37
N ILE A 115 -23.52 -13.66 3.68
CA ILE A 115 -24.03 -12.32 3.36
C ILE A 115 -23.16 -11.20 3.96
N LEU A 116 -22.63 -11.43 5.17
CA LEU A 116 -21.71 -10.52 5.85
C LEU A 116 -20.44 -10.27 5.04
N THR A 117 -19.94 -11.26 4.30
CA THR A 117 -18.76 -11.10 3.44
C THR A 117 -18.99 -10.01 2.38
N PHE A 118 -20.18 -9.96 1.78
CA PHE A 118 -20.53 -8.94 0.80
C PHE A 118 -20.68 -7.56 1.44
N ILE A 119 -21.27 -7.49 2.63
CA ILE A 119 -21.40 -6.24 3.39
C ILE A 119 -20.01 -5.69 3.75
N TYR A 120 -19.11 -6.53 4.25
CA TYR A 120 -17.74 -6.13 4.57
C TYR A 120 -16.97 -5.67 3.33
N LEU A 121 -17.09 -6.41 2.22
CA LEU A 121 -16.45 -6.03 0.97
C LEU A 121 -17.00 -4.70 0.43
N PHE A 122 -18.30 -4.43 0.58
CA PHE A 122 -18.91 -3.15 0.21
C PHE A 122 -18.27 -1.98 0.99
N PHE A 123 -18.20 -2.08 2.33
CA PHE A 123 -17.58 -1.02 3.14
C PHE A 123 -16.08 -0.84 2.83
N ILE A 124 -15.35 -1.93 2.60
CA ILE A 124 -13.95 -1.87 2.22
C ILE A 124 -13.80 -1.17 0.85
N CYS A 125 -14.53 -1.60 -0.17
CA CYS A 125 -14.47 -1.00 -1.50
C CYS A 125 -14.88 0.48 -1.47
N PHE A 126 -15.95 0.82 -0.75
CA PHE A 126 -16.41 2.20 -0.62
C PHE A 126 -15.35 3.09 0.04
N ALA A 127 -14.82 2.66 1.20
CA ALA A 127 -13.80 3.41 1.94
C ALA A 127 -12.54 3.65 1.10
N PHE A 128 -12.14 2.68 0.25
CA PHE A 128 -11.01 2.85 -0.66
C PHE A 128 -11.36 3.72 -1.87
N SER A 129 -12.54 3.59 -2.46
CA SER A 129 -12.95 4.41 -3.62
C SER A 129 -13.04 5.90 -3.27
N VAL A 130 -13.40 6.23 -2.04
CA VAL A 130 -13.45 7.61 -1.52
C VAL A 130 -12.08 8.10 -1.03
N SER A 131 -11.06 7.23 -1.04
CA SER A 131 -9.74 7.59 -0.58
C SER A 131 -9.05 8.60 -1.51
N GLY A 132 -8.32 9.53 -0.90
CA GLY A 132 -7.73 10.67 -1.62
C GLY A 132 -6.45 10.37 -2.40
N THR A 133 -5.97 9.12 -2.46
CA THR A 133 -4.80 8.76 -3.26
C THR A 133 -5.18 7.83 -4.40
N ARG A 134 -4.69 8.14 -5.61
CA ARG A 134 -4.94 7.35 -6.82
C ARG A 134 -4.59 5.87 -6.60
N SER A 135 -3.45 5.63 -5.96
CA SER A 135 -2.96 4.29 -5.65
C SER A 135 -3.90 3.48 -4.76
N THR A 136 -4.52 4.09 -3.74
CA THR A 136 -5.49 3.41 -2.88
C THR A 136 -6.87 3.30 -3.54
N MET A 137 -7.34 4.33 -4.25
CA MET A 137 -8.61 4.29 -4.97
C MET A 137 -8.67 3.17 -6.02
N LEU A 138 -7.55 2.92 -6.70
CA LEU A 138 -7.45 1.90 -7.74
C LEU A 138 -7.23 0.48 -7.21
N LEU A 139 -6.82 0.34 -5.94
CA LEU A 139 -6.44 -0.95 -5.36
C LEU A 139 -7.59 -1.98 -5.33
N PRO A 140 -8.83 -1.65 -4.90
CA PRO A 140 -9.93 -2.62 -4.93
C PRO A 140 -10.26 -3.11 -6.33
N THR A 141 -10.26 -2.22 -7.32
CA THR A 141 -10.52 -2.57 -8.73
C THR A 141 -9.43 -3.50 -9.26
N PHE A 142 -8.16 -3.19 -8.95
CA PHE A 142 -7.04 -4.05 -9.29
C PHE A 142 -7.15 -5.44 -8.64
N MET A 143 -7.51 -5.51 -7.36
CA MET A 143 -7.72 -6.77 -6.64
C MET A 143 -8.90 -7.56 -7.20
N LEU A 144 -9.99 -6.90 -7.57
CA LEU A 144 -11.14 -7.52 -8.22
C LEU A 144 -10.73 -8.21 -9.53
N ILE A 145 -9.96 -7.52 -10.39
CA ILE A 145 -9.49 -8.05 -11.67
C ILE A 145 -8.61 -9.27 -11.43
N ILE A 146 -7.57 -9.15 -10.60
CA ILE A 146 -6.59 -10.22 -10.40
C ILE A 146 -7.18 -11.42 -9.67
N VAL A 147 -7.84 -11.20 -8.53
CA VAL A 147 -8.40 -12.30 -7.73
C VAL A 147 -9.56 -12.96 -8.47
N GLY A 148 -10.39 -12.15 -9.16
CA GLY A 148 -11.44 -12.64 -10.05
C GLY A 148 -10.87 -13.53 -11.14
N TYR A 149 -9.81 -13.10 -11.82
CA TYR A 149 -9.17 -13.88 -12.87
C TYR A 149 -8.57 -15.20 -12.35
N ILE A 150 -7.76 -15.14 -11.29
CA ILE A 150 -7.09 -16.31 -10.69
C ILE A 150 -8.12 -17.36 -10.24
N THR A 151 -9.18 -16.91 -9.57
CA THR A 151 -10.16 -17.82 -8.97
C THR A 151 -11.12 -18.39 -10.01
N SER A 152 -11.43 -17.64 -11.07
CA SER A 152 -12.34 -18.06 -12.15
C SER A 152 -11.68 -19.03 -13.14
N ALA A 153 -10.35 -18.99 -13.27
CA ALA A 153 -9.60 -19.85 -14.19
C ALA A 153 -9.84 -21.34 -13.95
N ASN A 154 -10.13 -21.74 -12.71
CA ASN A 154 -10.34 -23.14 -12.33
C ASN A 154 -11.81 -23.60 -12.47
N LYS A 155 -12.75 -22.71 -12.82
CA LYS A 155 -14.20 -23.01 -12.88
C LYS A 155 -14.67 -23.16 -14.34
N LYS A 156 -15.18 -24.35 -14.71
CA LYS A 156 -15.52 -24.74 -16.09
C LYS A 156 -16.48 -23.77 -16.82
N TYR A 157 -17.51 -23.27 -16.13
CA TYR A 157 -18.53 -22.39 -16.73
C TYR A 157 -18.36 -20.91 -16.38
N ALA A 158 -17.72 -20.60 -15.25
CA ALA A 158 -17.59 -19.22 -14.79
C ALA A 158 -16.67 -18.39 -15.72
N LYS A 159 -15.73 -19.04 -16.41
CA LYS A 159 -14.82 -18.38 -17.37
C LYS A 159 -15.53 -17.67 -18.52
N TYR A 160 -16.67 -18.18 -19.00
CA TYR A 160 -17.36 -17.60 -20.16
C TYR A 160 -18.09 -16.30 -19.84
N ILE A 161 -18.51 -16.11 -18.59
CA ILE A 161 -19.21 -14.89 -18.14
C ILE A 161 -18.22 -13.92 -17.47
N LEU A 162 -17.33 -14.44 -16.61
CA LEU A 162 -16.42 -13.59 -15.84
C LEU A 162 -15.27 -13.02 -16.68
N TYR A 163 -14.76 -13.73 -17.69
CA TYR A 163 -13.64 -13.20 -18.48
C TYR A 163 -14.02 -11.98 -19.33
N PRO A 164 -15.17 -11.95 -20.04
CA PRO A 164 -15.61 -10.73 -20.71
C PRO A 164 -15.80 -9.56 -19.74
N ILE A 165 -16.41 -9.81 -18.58
CA ILE A 165 -16.62 -8.77 -17.56
C ILE A 165 -15.28 -8.24 -17.03
N ILE A 166 -14.36 -9.13 -16.65
CA ILE A 166 -13.03 -8.77 -16.16
C ILE A 166 -12.23 -8.05 -17.26
N PHE A 167 -12.37 -8.46 -18.53
CA PHE A 167 -11.72 -7.81 -19.65
C PHE A 167 -12.23 -6.38 -19.85
N VAL A 168 -13.55 -6.16 -19.82
CA VAL A 168 -14.15 -4.82 -19.91
C VAL A 168 -13.72 -3.94 -18.75
N ILE A 169 -13.78 -4.46 -17.51
CA ILE A 169 -13.32 -3.74 -16.31
C ILE A 169 -11.81 -3.45 -16.40
N GLY A 170 -11.02 -4.41 -16.89
CA GLY A 170 -9.58 -4.26 -17.07
C GLY A 170 -9.22 -3.21 -18.13
N LEU A 171 -9.96 -3.17 -19.25
CA LEU A 171 -9.80 -2.15 -20.27
C LEU A 171 -10.14 -0.77 -19.71
N ALA A 172 -11.28 -0.64 -19.02
CA ALA A 172 -11.67 0.60 -18.35
C ALA A 172 -10.64 1.05 -17.32
N PHE A 173 -10.07 0.11 -16.56
CA PHE A 173 -9.00 0.37 -15.60
C PHE A 173 -7.72 0.89 -16.26
N ILE A 174 -7.31 0.31 -17.39
CA ILE A 174 -6.13 0.79 -18.14
C ILE A 174 -6.38 2.19 -18.70
N ILE A 175 -7.56 2.43 -19.29
CA ILE A 175 -7.93 3.77 -19.79
C ILE A 175 -7.90 4.80 -18.66
N LEU A 176 -8.48 4.47 -17.51
CA LEU A 176 -8.48 5.32 -16.33
C LEU A 176 -7.06 5.58 -15.80
N LEU A 177 -6.20 4.56 -15.78
CA LEU A 177 -4.80 4.69 -15.39
C LEU A 177 -4.05 5.65 -16.32
N ILE A 178 -4.20 5.50 -17.64
CA ILE A 178 -3.56 6.37 -18.62
C ILE A 178 -4.06 7.82 -18.45
N ALA A 179 -5.38 8.00 -18.27
CA ALA A 179 -5.98 9.31 -18.02
C ALA A 179 -5.42 9.96 -16.74
N LEU A 180 -5.31 9.21 -15.64
CA LEU A 180 -4.77 9.70 -14.37
C LEU A 180 -3.28 10.01 -14.44
N ILE A 181 -2.48 9.19 -15.12
CA ILE A 181 -1.05 9.44 -15.31
C ILE A 181 -0.82 10.68 -16.17
N SER A 182 -1.64 10.86 -17.21
CA SER A 182 -1.55 11.97 -18.16
C SER A 182 -2.16 13.28 -17.63
N ASP A 183 -2.84 13.23 -16.48
CA ASP A 183 -3.40 14.41 -15.83
C ASP A 183 -2.28 15.27 -15.23
N THR A 184 -1.88 16.29 -15.99
CA THR A 184 -0.89 17.31 -15.58
C THR A 184 -1.47 18.37 -14.65
N GLY A 185 -2.79 18.34 -14.39
CA GLY A 185 -3.47 19.29 -13.50
C GLY A 185 -3.25 19.01 -12.01
N GLU A 186 -2.73 17.83 -11.66
CA GLU A 186 -2.44 17.49 -10.26
C GLU A 186 -0.98 17.82 -9.91
N ALA A 187 -0.80 18.76 -8.97
CA ALA A 187 0.51 19.18 -8.47
C ALA A 187 1.40 18.01 -8.00
N SER A 188 0.80 16.93 -7.48
CA SER A 188 1.55 15.77 -6.97
C SER A 188 2.37 15.04 -8.05
N ASN A 189 1.84 14.87 -9.26
CA ASN A 189 2.58 14.21 -10.34
C ASN A 189 3.78 15.03 -10.79
N ALA A 190 3.58 16.35 -10.97
CA ALA A 190 4.65 17.27 -11.37
C ALA A 190 5.79 17.28 -10.34
N VAL A 191 5.44 17.30 -9.04
CA VAL A 191 6.38 17.22 -7.93
C VAL A 191 7.19 15.92 -7.96
N LYS A 192 6.54 14.77 -8.18
CA LYS A 192 7.22 13.45 -8.26
C LYS A 192 8.28 13.41 -9.36
N TYR A 193 7.94 13.86 -10.56
CA TYR A 193 8.90 13.86 -11.67
C TYR A 193 10.01 14.88 -11.44
N GLY A 194 9.71 16.01 -10.81
CA GLY A 194 10.69 17.04 -10.44
C GLY A 194 11.73 16.59 -9.41
N HIS A 195 11.58 15.45 -8.73
CA HIS A 195 12.62 14.93 -7.84
C HIS A 195 13.76 14.23 -8.59
N ILE A 196 13.49 13.68 -9.78
CA ILE A 196 14.43 12.82 -10.50
C ILE A 196 15.72 13.56 -10.89
N PRO A 197 15.67 14.78 -11.47
CA PRO A 197 16.90 15.52 -11.79
C PRO A 197 17.77 15.78 -10.57
N SER A 198 17.16 16.11 -9.42
CA SER A 198 17.90 16.34 -8.17
C SER A 198 18.59 15.07 -7.64
N TYR A 199 18.02 13.88 -7.86
CA TYR A 199 18.71 12.63 -7.55
C TYR A 199 19.89 12.37 -8.49
N ILE A 200 19.71 12.63 -9.79
CA ILE A 200 20.78 12.45 -10.77
C ILE A 200 21.95 13.36 -10.43
N GLN A 201 21.69 14.66 -10.23
CA GLN A 201 22.71 15.62 -9.85
C GLN A 201 23.43 15.21 -8.55
N LEU A 202 22.69 14.76 -7.53
CA LEU A 202 23.28 14.32 -6.26
C LEU A 202 24.24 13.13 -6.44
N PHE A 203 23.88 12.15 -7.27
CA PHE A 203 24.74 10.98 -7.52
C PHE A 203 25.88 11.27 -8.48
N GLU A 204 25.76 12.26 -9.36
CA GLU A 204 26.86 12.74 -10.21
C GLU A 204 27.91 13.52 -9.40
N GLU A 205 27.47 14.39 -8.48
CA GLU A 205 28.35 15.15 -7.59
C GLU A 205 29.00 14.26 -6.52
N HIS A 206 28.25 13.27 -6.01
CA HIS A 206 28.65 12.37 -4.93
C HIS A 206 28.39 10.89 -5.26
N PRO A 207 29.18 10.29 -6.17
CA PRO A 207 29.01 8.89 -6.57
C PRO A 207 29.22 7.91 -5.40
N GLU A 208 29.97 8.32 -4.36
CA GLU A 208 30.17 7.53 -3.14
C GLU A 208 28.86 7.20 -2.42
N TYR A 209 27.82 8.05 -2.52
CA TYR A 209 26.52 7.79 -1.88
C TYR A 209 25.82 6.56 -2.46
N ILE A 210 26.13 6.13 -3.67
CA ILE A 210 25.62 4.87 -4.22
C ILE A 210 26.16 3.67 -3.43
N LEU A 211 27.41 3.73 -2.96
CA LEU A 211 28.07 2.63 -2.26
C LEU A 211 27.74 2.64 -0.76
N ILE A 212 27.96 3.77 -0.09
CA ILE A 212 27.89 3.87 1.38
C ILE A 212 26.62 4.57 1.88
N GLY A 213 25.91 5.29 1.02
CA GLY A 213 24.77 6.12 1.40
C GLY A 213 25.18 7.46 2.04
N GLN A 214 24.24 8.41 2.01
CA GLN A 214 24.34 9.72 2.64
C GLN A 214 23.99 9.66 4.15
N GLY A 215 23.34 8.58 4.59
CA GLY A 215 22.78 8.41 5.93
C GLY A 215 21.28 8.77 6.00
N PRO A 216 20.52 8.16 6.93
CA PRO A 216 19.12 8.50 7.16
C PRO A 216 18.98 9.93 7.66
N GLY A 217 17.94 10.64 7.22
CA GLY A 217 17.66 12.02 7.63
C GLY A 217 18.59 13.07 7.02
N ALA A 218 19.47 12.69 6.09
CA ALA A 218 20.33 13.63 5.39
C ALA A 218 19.53 14.53 4.44
N PHE A 219 19.90 15.80 4.38
CA PHE A 219 19.25 16.77 3.50
C PHE A 219 19.71 16.65 2.04
N MET A 220 18.77 16.87 1.12
CA MET A 220 19.03 17.08 -0.31
C MET A 220 18.17 18.23 -0.81
N TYR A 221 18.66 18.97 -1.80
CA TYR A 221 17.79 19.87 -2.55
C TYR A 221 16.85 19.06 -3.44
N SER A 222 15.60 19.48 -3.54
CA SER A 222 14.58 18.83 -4.34
C SER A 222 13.90 19.86 -5.23
N GLU A 223 14.14 19.78 -6.53
CA GLU A 223 13.51 20.65 -7.53
C GLU A 223 11.98 20.50 -7.49
N GLY A 224 11.48 19.27 -7.33
CA GLY A 224 10.04 19.01 -7.20
C GLY A 224 9.36 19.76 -6.06
N PHE A 225 10.05 20.00 -4.94
CA PHE A 225 9.54 20.84 -3.85
C PHE A 225 10.09 22.27 -3.84
N ASN A 226 11.03 22.57 -4.74
CA ASN A 226 11.85 23.77 -4.76
C ASN A 226 12.42 24.16 -3.38
N LYS A 227 12.85 23.17 -2.59
CA LYS A 227 13.40 23.37 -1.24
C LYS A 227 14.30 22.23 -0.81
N VAL A 228 15.12 22.49 0.21
CA VAL A 228 15.94 21.46 0.87
C VAL A 228 15.03 20.60 1.75
N VAL A 229 15.05 19.29 1.51
CA VAL A 229 14.23 18.30 2.22
C VAL A 229 15.08 17.11 2.63
N PHE A 230 14.68 16.43 3.70
CA PHE A 230 15.28 15.15 4.10
C PHE A 230 14.51 13.94 3.54
N LYS A 231 13.34 14.16 2.93
CA LYS A 231 12.43 13.11 2.46
C LYS A 231 11.72 13.48 1.17
N THR A 232 11.58 12.52 0.25
CA THR A 232 10.81 12.63 -1.00
C THR A 232 9.79 11.50 -1.12
N GLU A 233 9.09 11.45 -2.26
CA GLU A 233 8.07 10.42 -2.52
C GLU A 233 8.63 9.14 -3.17
N TRP A 234 9.90 9.13 -3.61
CA TRP A 234 10.55 8.01 -4.30
C TRP A 234 11.29 7.07 -3.34
N THR A 235 10.55 6.25 -2.60
CA THR A 235 11.12 5.47 -1.49
C THR A 235 12.29 4.57 -1.88
N TYR A 236 12.28 3.94 -3.05
CA TYR A 236 13.39 3.09 -3.48
C TYR A 236 14.67 3.89 -3.80
N LEU A 237 14.53 5.06 -4.42
CA LEU A 237 15.66 5.97 -4.64
C LEU A 237 16.15 6.53 -3.30
N GLU A 238 15.24 6.80 -2.37
CA GLU A 238 15.62 7.21 -1.01
C GLU A 238 16.36 6.13 -0.24
N LEU A 239 16.00 4.85 -0.40
CA LEU A 239 16.77 3.77 0.20
C LEU A 239 18.21 3.75 -0.30
N VAL A 240 18.39 3.88 -1.63
CA VAL A 240 19.73 3.94 -2.23
C VAL A 240 20.47 5.20 -1.75
N ARG A 241 19.82 6.36 -1.73
CA ARG A 241 20.42 7.60 -1.23
C ARG A 241 20.86 7.47 0.23
N ASN A 242 20.01 6.94 1.11
CA ASN A 242 20.26 6.94 2.54
C ASN A 242 21.22 5.81 2.97
N TYR A 243 21.16 4.65 2.30
CA TYR A 243 21.86 3.44 2.73
C TYR A 243 22.83 2.86 1.68
N GLY A 244 22.94 3.47 0.50
CA GLY A 244 23.82 2.98 -0.58
C GLY A 244 23.52 1.53 -0.94
N LEU A 245 24.56 0.70 -1.05
CA LEU A 245 24.44 -0.71 -1.39
C LEU A 245 23.69 -1.53 -0.32
N PHE A 246 23.69 -1.09 0.95
CA PHE A 246 22.93 -1.76 2.01
C PHE A 246 21.41 -1.71 1.78
N SER A 247 20.93 -0.80 0.92
CA SER A 247 19.55 -0.79 0.45
C SER A 247 19.12 -2.12 -0.17
N LEU A 248 20.04 -2.87 -0.80
CA LEU A 248 19.75 -4.18 -1.38
C LEU A 248 19.38 -5.22 -0.32
N ILE A 249 19.98 -5.15 0.87
CA ILE A 249 19.63 -6.03 2.00
C ILE A 249 18.21 -5.70 2.47
N ILE A 250 17.90 -4.41 2.61
CA ILE A 250 16.56 -3.95 3.00
C ILE A 250 15.53 -4.43 1.97
N ILE A 251 15.78 -4.20 0.67
CA ILE A 251 14.92 -4.69 -0.41
C ILE A 251 14.80 -6.21 -0.36
N GLY A 252 15.89 -6.94 -0.07
CA GLY A 252 15.90 -8.39 0.10
C GLY A 252 14.95 -8.87 1.22
N VAL A 253 14.93 -8.17 2.36
CA VAL A 253 14.00 -8.48 3.47
C VAL A 253 12.54 -8.34 3.04
N PHE A 254 12.21 -7.31 2.25
CA PHE A 254 10.86 -7.13 1.68
C PHE A 254 10.56 -8.10 0.53
N ALA A 255 11.57 -8.51 -0.25
CA ALA A 255 11.39 -9.42 -1.38
C ALA A 255 11.25 -10.88 -0.95
N LYS A 256 11.81 -11.29 0.19
CA LYS A 256 11.81 -12.70 0.64
C LYS A 256 10.39 -13.31 0.71
N PRO A 257 9.37 -12.70 1.34
CA PRO A 257 8.02 -13.28 1.36
C PRO A 257 7.43 -13.47 -0.05
N LEU A 258 7.72 -12.57 -1.01
CA LEU A 258 7.29 -12.75 -2.40
C LEU A 258 7.87 -14.03 -3.02
N ILE A 259 9.16 -14.28 -2.80
CA ILE A 259 9.84 -15.46 -3.34
C ILE A 259 9.18 -16.73 -2.79
N THR A 260 8.89 -16.78 -1.49
CA THR A 260 8.23 -17.93 -0.86
C THR A 260 6.79 -18.12 -1.35
N MET A 261 6.01 -17.04 -1.44
CA MET A 261 4.65 -17.10 -2.00
C MET A 261 4.63 -17.54 -3.47
N TRP A 262 5.65 -17.14 -4.26
CA TRP A 262 5.77 -17.54 -5.67
C TRP A 262 6.09 -19.03 -5.86
N LYS A 263 6.88 -19.62 -4.96
CA LYS A 263 7.12 -21.08 -4.94
C LYS A 263 5.80 -21.84 -4.77
N HIS A 264 4.87 -21.28 -4.00
CA HIS A 264 3.55 -21.86 -3.70
C HIS A 264 2.41 -21.35 -4.60
N ARG A 265 2.73 -20.69 -5.73
CA ARG A 265 1.75 -20.09 -6.67
C ARG A 265 0.72 -21.06 -7.27
N ARG A 266 0.89 -22.37 -7.08
CA ARG A 266 -0.09 -23.38 -7.50
C ARG A 266 -1.37 -23.31 -6.65
N ASP A 267 -1.25 -22.90 -5.39
CA ASP A 267 -2.41 -22.57 -4.57
C ASP A 267 -2.98 -21.23 -4.99
N ALA A 268 -4.29 -21.20 -5.29
CA ALA A 268 -4.98 -20.00 -5.75
C ALA A 268 -4.98 -18.90 -4.69
N PHE A 269 -5.13 -19.26 -3.41
CA PHE A 269 -5.11 -18.29 -2.31
C PHE A 269 -3.71 -17.67 -2.17
N CYS A 270 -2.66 -18.48 -2.15
CA CYS A 270 -1.27 -18.01 -2.11
C CYS A 270 -0.93 -17.12 -3.31
N LYS A 271 -1.40 -17.46 -4.51
CA LYS A 271 -1.23 -16.60 -5.70
C LYS A 271 -1.93 -15.25 -5.54
N CYS A 272 -3.12 -15.21 -4.93
CA CYS A 272 -3.82 -13.95 -4.64
C CYS A 272 -3.05 -13.10 -3.61
N MET A 273 -2.55 -13.73 -2.54
CA MET A 273 -1.74 -13.04 -1.52
C MET A 273 -0.42 -12.51 -2.09
N PHE A 274 0.20 -13.23 -3.02
CA PHE A 274 1.38 -12.77 -3.76
C PHE A 274 1.10 -11.45 -4.50
N PHE A 275 0.03 -11.39 -5.30
CA PHE A 275 -0.32 -10.16 -6.02
C PHE A 275 -0.76 -9.04 -5.08
N ALA A 276 -1.39 -9.37 -3.95
CA ALA A 276 -1.69 -8.41 -2.89
C ALA A 276 -0.42 -7.72 -2.38
N TYR A 277 0.58 -8.51 -1.98
CA TYR A 277 1.83 -7.99 -1.46
C TYR A 277 2.67 -7.27 -2.53
N LEU A 278 2.70 -7.80 -3.76
CA LEU A 278 3.37 -7.15 -4.88
C LEU A 278 2.78 -5.75 -5.15
N SER A 279 1.44 -5.63 -5.11
CA SER A 279 0.76 -4.33 -5.28
C SER A 279 1.17 -3.35 -4.21
N TYR A 280 1.25 -3.80 -2.95
CA TYR A 280 1.74 -2.97 -1.87
C TYR A 280 3.16 -2.47 -2.12
N LEU A 281 4.08 -3.33 -2.56
CA LEU A 281 5.48 -2.94 -2.83
C LEU A 281 5.59 -1.93 -3.98
N LEU A 282 4.72 -2.02 -4.99
CA LEU A 282 4.65 -1.02 -6.06
C LEU A 282 4.11 0.32 -5.55
N ILE A 283 3.05 0.30 -4.73
CA ILE A 283 2.47 1.51 -4.14
C ILE A 283 3.45 2.18 -3.16
N ALA A 284 4.15 1.39 -2.35
CA ALA A 284 5.16 1.85 -1.40
C ALA A 284 6.45 2.36 -2.08
N GLY A 285 6.66 2.05 -3.36
CA GLY A 285 7.75 2.63 -4.15
C GLY A 285 7.52 4.07 -4.57
N THR A 286 6.25 4.47 -4.70
CA THR A 286 5.82 5.80 -5.19
C THR A 286 5.27 6.70 -4.10
N ASN A 287 5.37 6.27 -2.84
CA ASN A 287 4.96 6.98 -1.64
C ASN A 287 5.85 6.52 -0.48
N PRO A 288 6.20 7.38 0.49
CA PRO A 288 7.14 7.07 1.58
C PRO A 288 6.52 6.16 2.66
N LEU A 289 6.12 4.96 2.26
CA LEU A 289 5.38 3.99 3.06
C LEU A 289 6.22 2.78 3.44
N LEU A 290 7.28 2.48 2.69
CA LEU A 290 8.07 1.27 2.89
C LEU A 290 8.79 1.28 4.25
N LEU A 291 9.52 2.36 4.57
CA LEU A 291 10.14 2.59 5.88
C LEU A 291 9.22 3.37 6.84
N SER A 292 7.94 2.97 6.90
CA SER A 292 6.96 3.54 7.82
C SER A 292 6.39 2.45 8.74
N SER A 293 5.76 2.84 9.85
CA SER A 293 5.07 1.88 10.73
C SER A 293 3.99 1.09 9.98
N THR A 294 3.27 1.74 9.05
CA THR A 294 2.32 1.08 8.15
C THR A 294 3.02 0.01 7.32
N GLY A 295 4.18 0.31 6.76
CA GLY A 295 4.93 -0.64 5.94
C GLY A 295 5.48 -1.82 6.71
N MET A 296 5.96 -1.59 7.94
CA MET A 296 6.40 -2.68 8.81
C MET A 296 5.25 -3.60 9.20
N ILE A 297 4.03 -3.08 9.41
CA ILE A 297 2.85 -3.94 9.65
C ILE A 297 2.56 -4.82 8.44
N VAL A 298 2.67 -4.30 7.21
CA VAL A 298 2.50 -5.12 6.00
C VAL A 298 3.59 -6.17 5.87
N LEU A 299 4.83 -5.82 6.18
CA LEU A 299 5.95 -6.76 6.22
C LEU A 299 5.68 -7.89 7.23
N LEU A 300 5.25 -7.56 8.44
CA LEU A 300 4.88 -8.55 9.47
C LEU A 300 3.76 -9.47 8.97
N MET A 301 2.72 -8.93 8.32
CA MET A 301 1.65 -9.76 7.72
C MET A 301 2.19 -10.70 6.64
N ALA A 302 3.11 -10.23 5.80
CA ALA A 302 3.72 -11.04 4.75
C ALA A 302 4.56 -12.20 5.33
N TYR A 303 5.36 -11.94 6.36
CA TYR A 303 6.15 -12.96 7.06
C TYR A 303 5.28 -13.92 7.88
N SER A 304 4.21 -13.42 8.52
CA SER A 304 3.20 -14.26 9.20
C SER A 304 2.59 -15.26 8.22
N TYR A 305 2.26 -14.80 7.01
CA TYR A 305 1.73 -15.68 5.98
C TYR A 305 2.79 -16.66 5.45
N GLU A 306 4.04 -16.22 5.24
CA GLU A 306 5.17 -17.07 4.86
C GLU A 306 5.35 -18.26 5.81
N GLU A 307 5.35 -17.99 7.12
CA GLU A 307 5.48 -19.01 8.17
C GLU A 307 4.28 -19.97 8.17
N SER A 308 3.07 -19.47 7.91
CA SER A 308 1.87 -20.31 7.79
C SER A 308 1.95 -21.31 6.63
N ILE A 309 2.54 -20.91 5.49
CA ILE A 309 2.74 -21.78 4.32
C ILE A 309 3.80 -22.84 4.64
N THR A 310 4.96 -22.39 5.15
CA THR A 310 6.09 -23.27 5.44
C THR A 310 5.74 -24.34 6.48
N SER A 311 4.97 -23.97 7.51
CA SER A 311 4.49 -24.90 8.53
C SER A 311 3.55 -25.97 7.96
N GLN A 312 2.73 -25.63 6.95
CA GLN A 312 1.88 -26.60 6.27
C GLN A 312 2.68 -27.62 5.46
N ASP A 313 3.79 -27.22 4.86
CA ASP A 313 4.64 -28.14 4.09
C ASP A 313 5.36 -29.14 4.99
N VAL A 314 5.90 -28.69 6.12
CA VAL A 314 6.52 -29.58 7.13
C VAL A 314 5.51 -30.64 7.60
N ASN A 315 4.28 -30.22 7.90
CA ASN A 315 3.21 -31.13 8.32
C ASN A 315 2.76 -32.11 7.22
N LYS A 316 2.90 -31.74 5.93
CA LYS A 316 2.61 -32.64 4.80
C LYS A 316 3.72 -33.65 4.56
N GLN A 317 4.98 -33.32 4.87
CA GLN A 317 6.12 -34.25 4.73
C GLN A 317 6.20 -35.28 5.87
N GLN A 318 5.53 -35.01 7.00
CA GLN A 318 5.46 -35.91 8.17
C GLN A 318 4.28 -36.90 8.12
N LYS A 319 3.43 -36.84 7.09
CA LYS A 319 2.30 -37.77 6.86
C LYS A 319 2.60 -38.67 5.67
#